data_AF-A0A377AP98-F1
#
_entry.id   AF-A0A377AP98-F1
#
_cell.length_a   1.000
_cell.length_b   1.000
_cell.length_c   1.000
_cell.angle_alpha   90.00
_cell.angle_beta   90.00
_cell.angle_gamma   90.00
#
_symmetry.space_group_name_H-M   'P 1'
#
loop_
_entity.id
_entity.type
_entity.pdbx_description
1 polymer ?
#
loop_
_entity_poly.entity_id
_entity_poly.type
_entity_poly.pdbx_seq_one_letter_code
_entity_poly.pdbx_strand_id
1 'polypeptide(L)'
;MNWPMGKVTDIAEIISGFAFKSEWFGAGDAKVIRIGDLKNGRIDLSEAMVFDEKVHKVREQYRVKSGDILMALSGATVGKIAVADLEAEGAYLNQRVAVIRGKCYENTEFLKIHIYWESTSKNYS
;
A
#
# COMPACT_ATOMS: atom_id res chain seq x y z
N MET A 1 -17.01 -1.96 29.95
CA MET A 1 -17.06 -1.49 28.54
C MET A 1 -16.76 -2.69 27.67
N ASN A 2 -17.63 -2.99 26.70
CA ASN A 2 -17.39 -4.07 25.73
C ASN A 2 -16.93 -3.44 24.41
N TRP A 3 -15.86 -3.98 23.83
CA TRP A 3 -15.50 -3.64 22.45
C TRP A 3 -16.58 -4.21 21.51
N PRO A 4 -17.18 -3.40 20.64
CA PRO A 4 -18.15 -3.89 19.67
C PRO A 4 -17.44 -4.77 18.63
N MET A 5 -18.08 -5.88 18.26
CA MET A 5 -17.62 -6.69 17.13
C MET A 5 -17.90 -5.95 15.82
N GLY A 6 -16.91 -5.90 14.93
CA GLY A 6 -17.01 -5.24 13.63
C GLY A 6 -16.09 -5.88 12.60
N LYS A 7 -16.24 -5.47 11.34
CA LYS A 7 -15.38 -5.85 10.22
C LYS A 7 -14.29 -4.80 10.02
N VAL A 8 -13.15 -5.21 9.45
CA VAL A 8 -12.09 -4.26 9.05
C VAL A 8 -12.64 -3.17 8.12
N THR A 9 -13.60 -3.52 7.26
CA THR A 9 -14.28 -2.58 6.36
C THR A 9 -15.09 -1.49 7.07
N ASP A 10 -15.38 -1.65 8.36
CA ASP A 10 -16.08 -0.64 9.15
C ASP A 10 -15.15 0.55 9.43
N ILE A 11 -13.85 0.28 9.58
CA ILE A 11 -12.82 1.27 9.93
C ILE A 11 -11.84 1.59 8.81
N ALA A 12 -11.76 0.78 7.76
CA ALA A 12 -10.83 0.92 6.65
C ALA A 12 -11.45 0.63 5.29
N GLU A 13 -10.87 1.19 4.24
CA GLU A 13 -11.07 0.80 2.85
C GLU A 13 -9.93 -0.12 2.41
N ILE A 14 -10.27 -1.16 1.64
CA ILE A 14 -9.29 -2.08 1.07
C ILE A 14 -9.28 -1.89 -0.45
N ILE A 15 -8.13 -1.50 -0.99
CA ILE A 15 -7.96 -1.19 -2.41
C ILE A 15 -6.94 -2.17 -2.97
N SER A 16 -7.37 -3.04 -3.89
CA SER A 16 -6.46 -3.90 -4.67
C SER A 16 -5.88 -3.09 -5.83
N GLY A 17 -4.57 -3.18 -6.08
CA GLY A 17 -3.90 -2.35 -7.08
C GLY A 17 -4.32 -2.56 -8.53
N PHE A 18 -3.78 -1.72 -9.40
CA PHE A 18 -4.09 -1.69 -10.83
C PHE A 18 -3.16 -2.61 -11.64
N ALA A 19 -3.71 -3.23 -12.68
CA ALA A 19 -2.99 -4.10 -13.62
C ALA A 19 -2.24 -3.29 -14.69
N PHE A 20 -1.05 -2.80 -14.35
CA PHE A 20 -0.21 -2.06 -15.30
C PHE A 20 0.29 -2.96 -16.43
N LYS A 21 0.30 -2.42 -17.65
CA LYS A 21 0.88 -3.09 -18.82
C LYS A 21 2.39 -2.85 -18.89
N SER A 22 3.14 -3.86 -19.30
CA SER A 22 4.61 -3.78 -19.44
C SER A 22 5.06 -2.64 -20.35
N GLU A 23 4.29 -2.37 -21.41
CA GLU A 23 4.64 -1.39 -22.44
C GLU A 23 4.46 0.06 -21.96
N TRP A 24 3.80 0.28 -20.81
CA TRP A 24 3.58 1.63 -20.27
C TRP A 24 4.77 2.15 -19.47
N PHE A 25 5.69 1.26 -19.08
CA PHE A 25 6.82 1.61 -18.24
C PHE A 25 7.96 2.25 -19.03
N GLY A 26 8.68 3.17 -18.39
CA GLY A 26 9.91 3.77 -18.92
C GLY A 26 9.73 5.15 -19.57
N ALA A 27 8.53 5.73 -19.51
CA ALA A 27 8.25 7.10 -19.91
C ALA A 27 7.50 7.83 -18.78
N GLY A 28 7.61 9.15 -18.71
CA GLY A 28 6.96 9.97 -17.69
C GLY A 28 7.57 9.84 -16.30
N ASP A 29 6.91 10.45 -15.30
CA ASP A 29 7.45 10.65 -13.96
C ASP A 29 6.59 10.01 -12.86
N ALA A 30 5.41 9.47 -13.20
CA ALA A 30 4.49 8.91 -12.22
C ALA A 30 5.00 7.53 -11.76
N LYS A 31 5.33 7.42 -10.48
CA LYS A 31 5.90 6.20 -9.88
C LYS A 31 4.85 5.11 -9.67
N VAL A 32 5.25 3.85 -9.80
CA VAL A 32 4.41 2.68 -9.53
C VAL A 32 5.06 1.81 -8.45
N ILE A 33 4.33 1.60 -7.36
CA ILE A 33 4.72 0.75 -6.24
C ILE A 33 4.40 -0.71 -6.56
N ARG A 34 5.44 -1.55 -6.52
CA ARG A 34 5.41 -2.99 -6.74
C ARG A 34 5.86 -3.72 -5.47
N ILE A 35 5.66 -5.03 -5.43
CA ILE A 35 5.99 -5.86 -4.25
C ILE A 35 7.46 -5.76 -3.79
N GLY A 36 8.39 -5.51 -4.72
CA GLY A 36 9.82 -5.38 -4.41
C GLY A 36 10.21 -4.05 -3.78
N ASP A 37 9.33 -3.06 -3.89
CA ASP A 37 9.53 -1.70 -3.38
C ASP A 37 9.14 -1.62 -1.88
N LEU A 38 8.45 -2.63 -1.33
CA LEU A 38 8.18 -2.75 0.10
C LEU A 38 9.39 -3.37 0.82
N LYS A 39 10.15 -2.54 1.55
CA LYS A 39 11.38 -2.94 2.25
C LYS A 39 11.38 -2.47 3.69
N ASN A 40 11.59 -3.38 4.63
CA ASN A 40 11.76 -3.09 6.06
C ASN A 40 10.67 -2.17 6.65
N GLY A 41 9.40 -2.40 6.31
CA GLY A 41 8.28 -1.59 6.80
C GLY A 41 8.09 -0.24 6.10
N ARG A 42 8.91 0.08 5.09
CA ARG A 42 8.87 1.33 4.33
C ARG A 42 8.73 1.05 2.83
N ILE A 43 8.39 2.10 2.09
CA ILE A 43 8.32 2.08 0.63
C ILE A 43 9.60 2.73 0.11
N ASP A 44 10.40 1.98 -0.64
CA ASP A 44 11.62 2.46 -1.28
C ASP A 44 11.34 2.73 -2.76
N LEU A 45 11.33 4.01 -3.12
CA LEU A 45 11.00 4.49 -4.47
C LEU A 45 12.22 4.88 -5.32
N SER A 46 13.43 4.55 -4.87
CA SER A 46 14.68 4.85 -5.59
C SER A 46 14.72 4.22 -6.98
N GLU A 47 14.29 2.96 -7.10
CA GLU A 47 14.26 2.16 -8.33
C GLU A 47 12.81 1.86 -8.79
N ALA A 48 11.87 2.74 -8.43
CA ALA A 48 10.48 2.58 -8.80
C ALA A 48 10.31 2.70 -10.32
N MET A 49 9.46 1.85 -10.88
CA MET A 49 9.07 1.99 -12.29
C MET A 49 8.19 3.22 -12.47
N VAL A 50 8.34 3.89 -13.60
CA VAL A 50 7.57 5.09 -13.95
C VAL A 50 6.72 4.87 -15.20
N PHE A 51 5.61 5.59 -15.30
CA PHE A 51 4.75 5.65 -16.48
C PHE A 51 4.23 7.08 -16.73
N ASP A 52 3.74 7.33 -17.95
CA ASP A 52 3.15 8.62 -18.31
C ASP A 52 1.64 8.62 -18.05
N GLU A 53 1.24 9.23 -16.93
CA GLU A 53 -0.17 9.35 -16.52
C GLU A 53 -1.02 10.28 -17.39
N LYS A 54 -0.39 11.15 -18.20
CA LYS A 54 -1.10 12.01 -19.17
C LYS A 54 -1.54 11.19 -20.38
N VAL A 55 -0.73 10.20 -20.77
CA VAL A 55 -1.02 9.27 -21.88
C VAL A 55 -1.88 8.10 -21.40
N HIS A 56 -1.56 7.51 -20.25
CA HIS A 56 -2.25 6.35 -19.70
C HIS A 56 -3.00 6.73 -18.42
N LYS A 57 -4.29 7.05 -18.54
CA LYS A 57 -5.10 7.44 -17.38
C LYS A 57 -5.40 6.26 -16.46
N VAL A 58 -4.85 6.32 -15.25
CA VAL A 58 -5.16 5.40 -14.15
C VAL A 58 -6.03 6.13 -13.14
N ARG A 59 -7.05 5.45 -12.58
CA ARG A 59 -8.01 6.07 -11.65
C ARG A 59 -7.32 6.52 -10.36
N GLU A 60 -7.79 7.65 -9.82
CA GLU A 60 -7.25 8.27 -8.61
C GLU A 60 -7.29 7.37 -7.37
N GLN A 61 -8.25 6.45 -7.30
CA GLN A 61 -8.33 5.48 -6.20
C GLN A 61 -7.05 4.64 -6.02
N TYR A 62 -6.25 4.48 -7.07
CA TYR A 62 -4.99 3.74 -7.03
C TYR A 62 -3.79 4.59 -6.63
N ARG A 63 -3.96 5.91 -6.44
CA ARG A 63 -2.92 6.77 -5.86
C ARG A 63 -2.84 6.54 -4.36
N VAL A 64 -1.61 6.36 -3.92
CA VAL A 64 -1.24 6.19 -2.51
C VAL A 64 -1.26 7.54 -1.82
N LYS A 65 -1.77 7.54 -0.59
CA LYS A 65 -1.79 8.68 0.32
C LYS A 65 -0.83 8.42 1.46
N SER A 66 -0.25 9.49 2.01
CA SER A 66 0.52 9.37 3.24
C SER A 66 -0.31 8.73 4.35
N GLY A 67 0.27 7.78 5.08
CA GLY A 67 -0.38 6.99 6.12
C GLY A 67 -1.09 5.72 5.63
N ASP A 68 -1.21 5.49 4.31
CA ASP A 68 -1.73 4.23 3.78
C ASP A 68 -0.86 3.05 4.24
N ILE A 69 -1.50 1.93 4.57
CA ILE A 69 -0.82 0.70 4.91
C ILE A 69 -0.84 -0.20 3.68
N LEU A 70 0.32 -0.48 3.11
CA LEU A 70 0.47 -1.32 1.92
C LEU A 70 0.81 -2.75 2.33
N MET A 71 0.21 -3.71 1.66
CA MET A 71 0.40 -5.14 1.91
C MET A 71 0.69 -5.88 0.60
N ALA A 72 1.75 -6.69 0.58
CA ALA A 72 2.03 -7.58 -0.53
C ALA A 72 1.08 -8.78 -0.53
N LEU A 73 0.39 -8.99 -1.65
CA LEU A 73 -0.64 -10.02 -1.79
C LEU A 73 -0.12 -11.35 -2.38
N SER A 74 1.10 -11.39 -2.90
CA SER A 74 1.62 -12.55 -3.64
C SER A 74 3.15 -12.67 -3.60
N GLY A 75 3.65 -13.86 -3.93
CA GLY A 75 5.09 -14.19 -3.98
C GLY A 75 5.69 -14.64 -2.65
N ALA A 76 7.02 -14.74 -2.58
CA ALA A 76 7.73 -15.05 -1.33
C ALA A 76 7.60 -13.95 -0.26
N THR A 77 6.92 -12.85 -0.58
CA THR A 77 6.74 -11.67 0.26
C THR A 77 5.28 -11.45 0.69
N VAL A 78 4.39 -12.43 0.49
CA VAL A 78 3.00 -12.35 0.99
C VAL A 78 3.00 -11.94 2.46
N GLY A 79 2.21 -10.92 2.79
CA GLY A 79 2.08 -10.43 4.15
C GLY A 79 3.20 -9.47 4.59
N LYS A 80 4.17 -9.13 3.73
CA LYS A 80 5.03 -7.96 3.97
C LYS A 80 4.20 -6.69 3.92
N ILE A 81 4.48 -5.81 4.87
CA ILE A 81 3.72 -4.58 5.08
C ILE A 81 4.67 -3.40 5.06
N ALA A 82 4.21 -2.28 4.51
CA ALA A 82 4.88 -1.00 4.57
C ALA A 82 3.87 0.13 4.82
N VAL A 83 4.30 1.19 5.49
CA VAL A 83 3.49 2.39 5.68
C VAL A 83 3.98 3.46 4.72
N ALA A 84 3.05 4.06 3.96
CA ALA A 84 3.36 5.16 3.06
C ALA A 84 3.68 6.43 3.85
N ASP A 85 4.80 7.07 3.51
CA ASP A 85 5.16 8.39 3.99
C ASP A 85 4.83 9.45 2.92
N LEU A 86 5.31 10.68 3.13
CA LEU A 86 5.12 11.78 2.18
C LEU A 86 5.88 11.58 0.86
N GLU A 87 6.95 10.78 0.84
CA GLU A 87 7.70 10.50 -0.40
C GLU A 87 6.92 9.57 -1.32
N ALA A 88 6.15 8.64 -0.73
CA ALA A 88 5.30 7.72 -1.48
C ALA A 88 3.94 8.30 -1.91
N GLU A 89 3.61 9.51 -1.46
CA GLU A 89 2.34 10.16 -1.79
C GLU A 89 2.24 10.45 -3.30
N GLY A 90 1.10 10.11 -3.88
CA GLY A 90 0.83 10.29 -5.32
C GLY A 90 1.35 9.16 -6.21
N ALA A 91 2.17 8.23 -5.70
CA ALA A 91 2.56 7.03 -6.44
C ALA A 91 1.37 6.08 -6.64
N TYR A 92 1.43 5.25 -7.67
CA TYR A 92 0.35 4.33 -8.03
C TYR A 92 0.57 2.90 -7.56
N LEU A 93 -0.51 2.23 -7.15
CA LEU A 93 -0.50 0.86 -6.64
C LEU A 93 -0.60 -0.19 -7.76
N ASN A 94 0.35 -1.13 -7.83
CA ASN A 94 0.27 -2.28 -8.74
C ASN A 94 -0.60 -3.43 -8.18
N GLN A 95 -1.20 -4.26 -9.04
CA GLN A 95 -2.15 -5.35 -8.72
C GLN A 95 -1.68 -6.40 -7.69
N ARG A 96 -0.38 -6.44 -7.38
CA ARG A 96 0.20 -7.38 -6.40
C ARG A 96 0.35 -6.78 -5.01
N VAL A 97 -0.10 -5.55 -4.82
CA VAL A 97 -0.07 -4.81 -3.57
C VAL A 97 -1.48 -4.31 -3.29
N ALA A 98 -1.94 -4.44 -2.05
CA ALA A 98 -3.17 -3.83 -1.56
C ALA A 98 -2.84 -2.64 -0.66
N VAL A 99 -3.77 -1.69 -0.61
CA VAL A 99 -3.80 -0.64 0.40
C VAL A 99 -4.92 -0.95 1.40
N ILE A 100 -4.62 -0.79 2.69
CA ILE A 100 -5.56 -0.71 3.79
C ILE A 100 -5.52 0.73 4.28
N ARG A 101 -6.58 1.50 3.98
CA ARG A 101 -6.67 2.93 4.26
C ARG A 101 -7.68 3.18 5.37
N GLY A 102 -7.24 3.71 6.51
CA GLY A 102 -8.15 4.10 7.58
C GLY A 102 -9.13 5.20 7.12
N LYS A 103 -10.39 5.10 7.53
CA LYS A 103 -11.42 6.10 7.21
C LYS A 103 -11.20 7.45 7.92
N CYS A 104 -10.44 7.44 9.03
CA CYS A 104 -10.01 8.61 9.77
C CYS A 104 -8.62 8.38 10.37
N TYR A 105 -8.03 9.42 10.96
CA TYR A 105 -6.70 9.37 11.56
C TYR A 105 -6.60 8.30 12.65
N GLU A 106 -7.57 8.25 13.56
CA GLU A 106 -7.61 7.30 14.67
C GLU A 106 -7.64 5.86 14.17
N ASN A 107 -8.41 5.59 13.12
CA ASN A 107 -8.46 4.26 12.51
C ASN A 107 -7.10 3.90 11.88
N THR A 108 -6.46 4.84 11.19
CA THR A 108 -5.12 4.64 10.61
C THR A 108 -4.09 4.32 11.69
N GLU A 109 -4.04 5.10 12.77
CA GLU A 109 -3.09 4.87 13.87
C GLU A 109 -3.36 3.55 14.58
N PHE A 110 -4.62 3.22 14.83
CA PHE A 110 -5.01 1.92 15.39
C PHE A 110 -4.54 0.75 14.51
N LEU A 111 -4.78 0.84 13.20
CA LEU A 111 -4.39 -0.19 12.24
C LEU A 111 -2.87 -0.34 12.16
N LYS A 112 -2.10 0.76 12.17
CA LYS A 112 -0.63 0.71 12.17
C LYS A 112 -0.11 -0.05 13.39
N ILE A 113 -0.60 0.26 14.58
CA ILE A 113 -0.18 -0.42 15.82
C ILE A 113 -0.52 -1.90 15.78
N HIS A 114 -1.76 -2.24 15.43
CA HIS A 114 -2.23 -3.62 15.41
C HIS A 114 -1.46 -4.47 14.39
N ILE A 115 -1.29 -3.95 13.19
CA ILE A 115 -0.59 -4.64 12.10
C ILE A 115 0.91 -4.80 12.40
N TYR A 116 1.54 -3.77 12.99
CA TYR A 116 2.95 -3.84 13.39
C TYR A 116 3.16 -4.92 14.46
N TRP A 117 2.28 -4.96 15.47
CA TRP A 117 2.32 -5.99 16.52
C TRP A 117 2.24 -7.40 15.94
N GLU A 118 1.25 -7.67 15.10
CA GLU A 118 1.05 -8.97 14.43
C GLU A 118 2.22 -9.37 13.53
N SER A 119 2.89 -8.41 12.89
CA SER A 119 4.07 -8.68 12.07
C SER A 119 5.30 -9.02 12.92
N THR A 120 5.40 -8.50 14.15
CA THR A 120 6.53 -8.77 15.06
C THR A 120 6.32 -10.03 15.89
N SER A 121 5.10 -10.36 16.30
CA SER A 121 4.79 -11.52 17.13
C SER A 121 5.03 -12.86 16.41
N LYS A 122 4.84 -12.91 15.09
CA LYS A 122 5.14 -14.09 14.25
C LYS A 122 6.63 -14.40 14.08
N ASN A 123 7.52 -13.48 14.46
CA ASN A 123 8.97 -13.72 14.43
C ASN A 123 9.51 -14.37 15.71
N TYR A 124 8.65 -14.62 16.71
CA TYR A 124 9.01 -15.22 18.00
C TYR A 124 8.32 -16.56 18.29
N SER A 125 7.67 -17.16 17.29
CA SER A 125 6.99 -18.46 17.38
C SER A 125 7.68 -19.53 16.54
#